data_AF-A0AB38JET2-F1
#
_entry.id   AF-A0AB38JET2-F1
#
_cell.length_a   1.000
_cell.length_b   1.000
_cell.length_c   1.000
_cell.angle_alpha   90.00
_cell.angle_beta   90.00
_cell.angle_gamma   90.00
#
_symmetry.space_group_name_H-M   'P 1'
#
loop_
_entity.id
_entity.type
_entity.pdbx_description
1 polymer ?
#
loop_
_entity_poly.entity_id
_entity_poly.type
_entity_poly.pdbx_seq_one_letter_code
_entity_poly.pdbx_strand_id
1 'polypeptide(L)'
;MVAHLLRLRLLLLRNTLTRNVWQLIGVIFGGLYAVGVLGLVVVGLIALGASDPAFANVALILGGSALLLGWVLGPIFVSGSDQSLDLPTLATFPIPLRTLMLGLAAAGLAGFPGIVTSLGALASAAAWWSNPVGILPGLVSVVVGVATCVVASRLIGALTTGLGSSRRYREVIGGVILVVVILLGPLFIGLTNVISDGLDTLPVVASALGWSPLGAIWGVPGAIVAGEWAVALGRFAIGVATLAVVIWLWARALRHALAEPAASSSQAASGAQGIGLLGRFPGTPTGAIAARALGYWWRDPRYSRGLLVIPAVVVLAVFYSALQGGGSMLVVLSSLFIALIFGVTLCADVSYDGTAWAAHVSSGVAGSADRAGRVIAAGLIGVPAVLIVTVGTCLYAGRAESIPAVLGMSLALVLSGFGVSSVASALVVYPVPAPGDSPLKTPPGSGMISSVVMLGSMGATALLSLPSLILGTISLVGGSLGFGLGALAAAVVLGAVLALVGVRVGGRILDRRAPELLSALVTIG
;
A
#
# COMPACT_ATOMS: atom_id res chain seq x y z
N MET A 1 -8.21 -30.63 -13.57
CA MET A 1 -8.68 -29.29 -13.15
C MET A 1 -7.56 -28.29 -12.90
N VAL A 2 -6.51 -28.60 -12.12
CA VAL A 2 -5.36 -27.68 -11.91
C VAL A 2 -4.74 -27.18 -13.24
N ALA A 3 -4.52 -28.08 -14.20
CA ALA A 3 -4.03 -27.72 -15.53
C ALA A 3 -4.96 -26.77 -16.31
N HIS A 4 -6.28 -26.85 -16.08
CA HIS A 4 -7.24 -25.95 -16.74
C HIS A 4 -7.20 -24.53 -16.14
N LEU A 5 -7.06 -24.41 -14.81
CA LEU A 5 -6.88 -23.11 -14.15
C LEU A 5 -5.57 -22.44 -14.58
N LEU A 6 -4.48 -23.21 -14.70
CA LEU A 6 -3.21 -22.71 -15.23
C LEU A 6 -3.34 -22.25 -16.68
N ARG A 7 -3.98 -23.04 -17.55
CA ARG A 7 -4.21 -22.67 -18.95
C ARG A 7 -5.06 -21.40 -19.05
N LEU A 8 -6.11 -21.28 -18.24
CA LEU A 8 -6.98 -20.11 -18.20
C LEU A 8 -6.22 -18.85 -17.77
N ARG A 9 -5.38 -18.94 -16.73
CA ARG A 9 -4.50 -17.85 -16.29
C ARG A 9 -3.53 -17.41 -17.40
N LEU A 10 -2.88 -18.36 -18.07
CA LEU A 10 -1.94 -18.07 -19.17
C LEU A 10 -2.66 -17.44 -20.37
N LEU A 11 -3.87 -17.89 -20.69
CA LEU A 11 -4.70 -17.30 -21.75
C LEU A 11 -5.16 -15.88 -21.41
N LEU A 12 -5.56 -15.62 -20.16
CA LEU A 12 -5.89 -14.28 -19.70
C LEU A 12 -4.69 -13.35 -19.76
N LEU A 13 -3.53 -13.76 -19.22
CA LEU A 13 -2.29 -13.00 -19.32
C LEU A 13 -1.93 -12.68 -20.77
N ARG A 14 -2.00 -13.69 -21.66
CA ARG A 14 -1.75 -13.49 -23.09
C ARG A 14 -2.71 -12.46 -23.69
N ASN A 15 -4.02 -12.58 -23.44
CA ASN A 15 -5.02 -11.66 -23.98
C ASN A 15 -4.89 -10.23 -23.45
N THR A 16 -4.50 -10.08 -22.19
CA THR A 16 -4.26 -8.76 -21.60
C THR A 16 -3.01 -8.11 -22.20
N LEU A 17 -1.94 -8.89 -22.41
CA LEU A 17 -0.69 -8.40 -23.01
C LEU A 17 -0.81 -8.07 -24.50
N THR A 18 -1.61 -8.83 -25.25
CA THR A 18 -1.79 -8.57 -26.69
C THR A 18 -2.69 -7.38 -26.98
N ARG A 19 -3.60 -7.00 -26.06
CA ARG A 19 -4.52 -5.87 -26.24
C ARG A 19 -3.97 -4.53 -25.76
N ASN A 20 -2.99 -4.51 -24.86
CA ASN A 20 -2.48 -3.27 -24.27
C ASN A 20 -0.95 -3.15 -24.43
N VAL A 21 -0.52 -2.38 -25.43
CA VAL A 21 0.90 -2.15 -25.76
C VAL A 21 1.69 -1.58 -24.58
N TRP A 22 1.10 -0.65 -23.81
CA TRP A 22 1.75 -0.08 -22.63
C TRP A 22 1.99 -1.09 -21.52
N GLN A 23 1.06 -2.05 -21.35
CA GLN A 23 1.22 -3.13 -20.40
C GLN A 23 2.27 -4.14 -20.86
N LEU A 24 2.36 -4.42 -22.17
CA LEU A 24 3.43 -5.23 -22.74
C LEU A 24 4.80 -4.58 -22.52
N ILE A 25 4.93 -3.28 -22.79
CA ILE A 25 6.15 -2.51 -22.52
C ILE A 25 6.52 -2.61 -21.03
N GLY A 26 5.57 -2.40 -20.12
CA GLY A 26 5.80 -2.54 -18.68
C GLY A 26 6.27 -3.93 -18.27
N VAL A 27 5.71 -4.99 -18.87
CA VAL A 27 6.14 -6.37 -18.61
C VAL A 27 7.51 -6.67 -19.20
N ILE A 28 7.87 -6.11 -20.35
CA ILE A 28 9.21 -6.26 -20.94
C ILE A 28 10.25 -5.57 -20.06
N PHE A 29 10.03 -4.31 -19.68
CA PHE A 29 10.96 -3.57 -18.82
C PHE A 29 11.05 -4.20 -17.42
N GLY A 30 9.93 -4.59 -16.82
CA GLY A 30 9.91 -5.33 -15.55
C GLY A 30 10.60 -6.70 -15.67
N GLY A 31 10.41 -7.36 -16.82
CA GLY A 31 11.09 -8.59 -17.22
C GLY A 31 12.60 -8.45 -17.21
N LEU A 32 13.10 -7.48 -17.99
CA LEU A 32 14.51 -7.18 -18.13
C LEU A 32 15.14 -6.76 -16.80
N TYR A 33 14.45 -5.92 -16.02
CA TYR A 33 14.87 -5.52 -14.68
C TYR A 33 15.00 -6.74 -13.75
N ALA A 34 14.00 -7.62 -13.71
CA ALA A 34 14.07 -8.80 -12.84
C ALA A 34 15.15 -9.80 -13.29
N VAL A 35 15.37 -9.98 -14.59
CA VAL A 35 16.48 -10.80 -15.11
C VAL A 35 17.82 -10.18 -14.71
N GLY A 36 17.96 -8.85 -14.81
CA GLY A 36 19.17 -8.14 -14.36
C GLY A 36 19.43 -8.33 -12.87
N VAL A 37 18.41 -8.11 -12.03
CA VAL A 37 18.50 -8.32 -10.57
C VAL A 37 18.80 -9.78 -10.24
N LEU A 38 18.13 -10.73 -10.91
CA LEU A 38 18.38 -12.16 -10.73
C LEU A 38 19.82 -12.51 -11.12
N GLY A 39 20.34 -11.96 -12.22
CA GLY A 39 21.73 -12.12 -12.63
C GLY A 39 22.71 -11.62 -11.56
N LEU A 40 22.48 -10.43 -11.01
CA LEU A 40 23.30 -9.91 -9.90
C LEU A 40 23.23 -10.80 -8.66
N VAL A 41 22.05 -11.30 -8.30
CA VAL A 41 21.88 -12.22 -7.16
C VAL A 41 22.63 -13.53 -7.40
N VAL A 42 22.53 -14.12 -8.60
CA VAL A 42 23.23 -15.36 -8.96
C VAL A 42 24.75 -15.15 -8.89
N VAL A 43 25.27 -14.07 -9.48
CA VAL A 43 26.70 -13.73 -9.40
C VAL A 43 27.14 -13.54 -7.95
N GLY A 44 26.34 -12.82 -7.15
CA GLY A 44 26.59 -12.63 -5.72
C GLY A 44 26.65 -13.94 -4.94
N LEU A 45 25.71 -14.86 -5.19
CA LEU A 45 25.66 -16.18 -4.54
C LEU A 45 26.83 -17.09 -4.94
N ILE A 46 27.24 -17.07 -6.21
CA ILE A 46 28.42 -17.82 -6.67
C ILE A 46 29.69 -17.26 -6.02
N ALA A 47 29.84 -15.92 -5.98
CA ALA A 47 30.95 -15.26 -5.31
C ALA A 47 30.97 -15.58 -3.79
N LEU A 48 29.79 -15.65 -3.17
CA LEU A 48 29.62 -16.05 -1.77
C LEU A 48 30.21 -17.44 -1.49
N GLY A 49 30.07 -18.38 -2.43
CA GLY A 49 30.62 -19.72 -2.25
C GLY A 49 32.14 -19.79 -2.26
N ALA A 50 32.83 -18.75 -2.77
CA ALA A 50 34.27 -18.60 -2.65
C ALA A 50 34.71 -17.94 -1.33
N SER A 51 33.77 -17.45 -0.52
CA SER A 51 34.03 -16.82 0.78
C SER A 51 33.90 -17.81 1.95
N ASP A 52 34.15 -17.33 3.18
CA ASP A 52 33.99 -18.12 4.40
C ASP A 52 32.56 -18.69 4.51
N PRO A 53 32.38 -20.01 4.72
CA PRO A 53 31.08 -20.63 4.96
C PRO A 53 30.23 -19.96 6.04
N ALA A 54 30.86 -19.38 7.07
CA ALA A 54 30.15 -18.63 8.11
C ALA A 54 29.49 -17.37 7.56
N PHE A 55 30.20 -16.63 6.71
CA PHE A 55 29.68 -15.44 6.04
C PHE A 55 28.58 -15.79 5.03
N ALA A 56 28.77 -16.87 4.27
CA ALA A 56 27.77 -17.37 3.33
C ALA A 56 26.45 -17.73 4.04
N ASN A 57 26.52 -18.39 5.20
CA ASN A 57 25.36 -18.73 6.02
C ASN A 57 24.59 -17.48 6.49
N VAL A 58 25.31 -16.47 6.98
CA VAL A 58 24.72 -15.19 7.43
C VAL A 58 23.96 -14.52 6.28
N ALA A 59 24.59 -14.36 5.12
CA ALA A 59 23.98 -13.74 3.97
C ALA A 59 22.76 -14.52 3.43
N LEU A 60 22.78 -15.85 3.47
CA LEU A 60 21.64 -16.69 3.09
C LEU A 60 20.45 -16.56 4.05
N ILE A 61 20.69 -16.51 5.37
CA ILE A 61 19.63 -16.30 6.36
C ILE A 61 18.99 -14.93 6.18
N LEU A 62 19.79 -13.89 5.99
CA LEU A 62 19.29 -12.52 5.79
C LEU A 62 18.53 -12.40 4.46
N GLY A 63 19.12 -12.86 3.36
CA GLY A 63 18.51 -12.83 2.03
C GLY A 63 17.21 -13.63 1.97
N GLY A 64 17.20 -14.83 2.55
CA GLY A 64 16.01 -15.69 2.62
C GLY A 64 14.90 -15.12 3.50
N SER A 65 15.25 -14.48 4.62
CA SER A 65 14.29 -13.77 5.48
C SER A 65 13.67 -12.57 4.75
N ALA A 66 14.50 -11.78 4.06
CA ALA A 66 14.05 -10.65 3.25
C ALA A 66 13.16 -11.10 2.10
N LEU A 67 13.48 -12.24 1.46
CA LEU A 67 12.65 -12.83 0.42
C LEU A 67 11.26 -13.21 0.94
N LEU A 68 11.18 -13.92 2.07
CA LEU A 68 9.90 -14.34 2.65
C LEU A 68 9.07 -13.13 3.10
N LEU A 69 9.72 -12.13 3.72
CA LEU A 69 9.07 -10.85 4.02
C LEU A 69 8.55 -10.17 2.76
N GLY A 70 9.33 -10.13 1.67
CA GLY A 70 8.90 -9.58 0.39
C GLY A 70 7.65 -10.26 -0.16
N TRP A 71 7.52 -11.59 -0.01
CA TRP A 71 6.33 -12.34 -0.41
C TRP A 71 5.12 -12.14 0.49
N VAL A 72 5.34 -11.84 1.77
CA VAL A 72 4.29 -11.47 2.73
C VAL A 72 3.79 -10.04 2.46
N LEU A 73 4.71 -9.11 2.26
CA LEU A 73 4.43 -7.69 2.09
C LEU A 73 3.97 -7.33 0.68
N GLY A 74 4.52 -8.01 -0.34
CA GLY A 74 4.25 -7.73 -1.75
C GLY A 74 2.76 -7.66 -2.08
N PRO A 75 1.93 -8.65 -1.69
CA PRO A 75 0.49 -8.60 -1.90
C PRO A 75 -0.23 -7.46 -1.19
N ILE A 76 0.33 -6.88 -0.12
CA ILE A 76 -0.26 -5.76 0.62
C ILE A 76 -0.03 -4.44 -0.12
N PHE A 77 1.15 -4.26 -0.70
CA PHE A 77 1.52 -3.05 -1.44
C PHE A 77 1.10 -3.09 -2.93
N VAL A 78 1.00 -4.29 -3.51
CA VAL A 78 0.72 -4.53 -4.94
C VAL A 78 -0.62 -5.26 -5.14
N SER A 79 -1.46 -5.34 -4.11
CA SER A 79 -2.83 -5.85 -4.24
C SER A 79 -3.54 -5.15 -5.40
N GLY A 80 -4.28 -5.94 -6.20
CA GLY A 80 -4.94 -5.48 -7.42
C GLY A 80 -4.38 -6.06 -8.72
N SER A 81 -3.12 -6.52 -8.75
CA SER A 81 -2.46 -6.93 -10.01
C SER A 81 -2.82 -8.33 -10.54
N ASP A 82 -3.25 -9.26 -9.69
CA ASP A 82 -3.50 -10.66 -10.10
C ASP A 82 -4.98 -11.06 -9.92
N GLN A 83 -5.85 -10.38 -10.68
CA GLN A 83 -7.30 -10.65 -10.73
C GLN A 83 -7.67 -11.89 -11.55
N SER A 84 -6.68 -12.65 -12.01
CA SER A 84 -6.90 -13.78 -12.94
C SER A 84 -7.67 -14.95 -12.31
N LEU A 85 -7.73 -15.03 -10.98
CA LEU A 85 -8.41 -16.08 -10.21
C LEU A 85 -9.12 -15.47 -8.99
N ASP A 86 -10.10 -14.59 -9.22
CA ASP A 86 -10.88 -14.00 -8.13
C ASP A 86 -11.72 -15.08 -7.42
N LEU A 87 -11.55 -15.16 -6.10
CA LEU A 87 -12.15 -16.19 -5.24
C LEU A 87 -13.70 -16.23 -5.33
N PRO A 88 -14.41 -15.10 -5.43
CA PRO A 88 -15.87 -15.08 -5.57
C PRO A 88 -16.35 -15.72 -6.88
N THR A 89 -15.60 -15.54 -7.97
CA THR A 89 -15.91 -16.12 -9.29
C THR A 89 -15.68 -17.63 -9.31
N LEU A 90 -14.76 -18.13 -8.48
CA LEU A 90 -14.51 -19.56 -8.33
C LEU A 90 -15.43 -20.22 -7.28
N ALA A 91 -15.99 -19.44 -6.34
CA ALA A 91 -16.90 -19.91 -5.31
C ALA A 91 -18.23 -20.45 -5.88
N THR A 92 -18.63 -19.99 -7.08
CA THR A 92 -19.83 -20.50 -7.77
C THR A 92 -19.62 -21.90 -8.35
N PHE A 93 -18.38 -22.40 -8.43
CA PHE A 93 -18.05 -23.73 -8.91
C PHE A 93 -17.78 -24.68 -7.74
N PRO A 94 -18.33 -25.92 -7.75
CA PRO A 94 -18.13 -26.90 -6.69
C PRO A 94 -16.73 -27.54 -6.78
N ILE A 95 -15.68 -26.75 -6.54
CA ILE A 95 -14.29 -27.20 -6.58
C ILE A 95 -13.86 -27.63 -5.18
N PRO A 96 -13.34 -28.86 -4.99
CA PRO A 96 -12.85 -29.28 -3.68
C PRO A 96 -11.66 -28.42 -3.23
N LEU A 97 -11.65 -28.04 -1.95
CA LEU A 97 -10.68 -27.10 -1.35
C LEU A 97 -9.22 -27.48 -1.67
N ARG A 98 -8.86 -28.77 -1.61
CA ARG A 98 -7.50 -29.24 -1.88
C ARG A 98 -7.07 -28.94 -3.32
N THR A 99 -7.96 -29.16 -4.29
CA THR A 99 -7.70 -28.90 -5.71
C THR A 99 -7.60 -27.39 -5.98
N LEU A 100 -8.39 -26.58 -5.28
CA LEU A 100 -8.32 -25.13 -5.36
C LEU A 100 -6.98 -24.61 -4.80
N MET A 101 -6.58 -25.08 -3.62
CA MET A 101 -5.29 -24.72 -3.01
C MET A 101 -4.11 -25.13 -3.89
N LEU A 102 -4.10 -26.37 -4.41
CA LEU A 102 -3.05 -26.81 -5.33
C LEU A 102 -3.04 -26.00 -6.63
N GLY A 103 -4.22 -25.68 -7.18
CA GLY A 103 -4.36 -24.85 -8.37
C GLY A 103 -3.82 -23.42 -8.18
N LEU A 104 -4.15 -22.79 -7.05
CA LEU A 104 -3.70 -21.45 -6.70
C LEU A 104 -2.21 -21.40 -6.38
N ALA A 105 -1.67 -22.42 -5.68
CA ALA A 105 -0.25 -22.52 -5.39
C ALA A 105 0.57 -22.74 -6.67
N ALA A 106 0.13 -23.66 -7.55
CA ALA A 106 0.77 -23.89 -8.83
C ALA A 106 0.70 -22.65 -9.73
N ALA A 107 -0.42 -21.93 -9.72
CA ALA A 107 -0.56 -20.68 -10.45
C ALA A 107 0.36 -19.57 -9.90
N GLY A 108 0.56 -19.52 -8.58
CA GLY A 108 1.50 -18.61 -7.94
C GLY A 108 2.96 -18.91 -8.30
N LEU A 109 3.33 -20.19 -8.34
CA LEU A 109 4.66 -20.66 -8.77
C LEU A 109 4.92 -20.36 -10.26
N ALA A 110 3.92 -20.59 -11.11
CA ALA A 110 4.01 -20.33 -12.55
C ALA A 110 3.96 -18.83 -12.90
N GLY A 111 3.66 -17.96 -11.93
CA GLY A 111 3.72 -16.51 -12.10
C GLY A 111 5.16 -16.02 -12.22
N PHE A 112 5.35 -14.88 -12.88
CA PHE A 112 6.66 -14.26 -13.07
C PHE A 112 7.45 -14.10 -11.74
N PRO A 113 6.87 -13.59 -10.63
CA PRO A 113 7.57 -13.53 -9.34
C PRO A 113 7.96 -14.91 -8.80
N GLY A 114 7.10 -15.92 -8.99
CA GLY A 114 7.31 -17.31 -8.56
C GLY A 114 8.50 -17.95 -9.28
N ILE A 115 8.61 -17.75 -10.59
CA ILE A 115 9.72 -18.25 -11.40
C ILE A 115 11.03 -17.60 -10.97
N VAL A 116 11.08 -16.26 -10.90
CA VAL A 116 12.29 -15.51 -10.51
C VAL A 116 12.74 -15.91 -9.10
N THR A 117 11.80 -16.02 -8.16
CA THR A 117 12.10 -16.45 -6.79
C THR A 117 12.62 -17.89 -6.74
N SER A 118 12.01 -18.80 -7.50
CA SER A 118 12.44 -20.20 -7.55
C SER A 118 13.85 -20.34 -8.12
N LEU A 119 14.16 -19.59 -9.19
CA LEU A 119 15.50 -19.57 -9.78
C LEU A 119 16.54 -18.97 -8.83
N GLY A 120 16.22 -17.84 -8.18
CA GLY A 120 17.11 -17.21 -7.20
C GLY A 120 17.34 -18.08 -5.96
N ALA A 121 16.30 -18.74 -5.48
CA ALA A 121 16.41 -19.70 -4.39
C ALA A 121 17.23 -20.93 -4.80
N LEU A 122 17.04 -21.49 -6.00
CA LEU A 122 17.88 -22.58 -6.49
C LEU A 122 19.36 -22.17 -6.60
N ALA A 123 19.63 -20.93 -7.04
CA ALA A 123 20.98 -20.39 -7.08
C ALA A 123 21.63 -20.30 -5.68
N SER A 124 20.84 -20.25 -4.60
CA SER A 124 21.39 -20.27 -3.24
C SER A 124 22.10 -21.58 -2.89
N ALA A 125 21.75 -22.69 -3.54
CA ALA A 125 22.48 -23.95 -3.40
C ALA A 125 23.89 -23.85 -4.00
N ALA A 126 24.09 -23.00 -5.03
CA ALA A 126 25.41 -22.76 -5.62
C ALA A 126 26.35 -22.01 -4.66
N ALA A 127 25.83 -21.32 -3.63
CA ALA A 127 26.66 -20.70 -2.59
C ALA A 127 27.42 -21.74 -1.74
N TRP A 128 27.11 -23.03 -1.86
CA TRP A 128 27.80 -24.11 -1.15
C TRP A 128 28.77 -24.90 -2.03
N TRP A 129 29.13 -24.40 -3.22
CA TRP A 129 29.97 -25.16 -4.16
C TRP A 129 31.35 -25.54 -3.59
N SER A 130 31.92 -24.72 -2.71
CA SER A 130 33.17 -24.99 -1.99
C SER A 130 33.03 -26.07 -0.91
N ASN A 131 31.82 -26.30 -0.41
CA ASN A 131 31.50 -27.21 0.69
C ASN A 131 30.29 -28.08 0.30
N PRO A 132 30.50 -29.13 -0.52
CA PRO A 132 29.42 -29.85 -1.19
C PRO A 132 28.44 -30.55 -0.23
N VAL A 133 28.84 -30.78 1.03
CA VAL A 133 27.98 -31.29 2.11
C VAL A 133 26.73 -30.41 2.32
N GLY A 134 26.84 -29.10 2.06
CA GLY A 134 25.73 -28.14 2.19
C GLY A 134 24.75 -28.11 1.00
N ILE A 135 25.09 -28.69 -0.16
CA ILE A 135 24.29 -28.55 -1.39
C ILE A 135 22.94 -29.26 -1.26
N LEU A 136 22.95 -30.54 -0.84
CA LEU A 136 21.72 -31.33 -0.69
C LEU A 136 20.77 -30.72 0.36
N PRO A 137 21.22 -30.37 1.58
CA PRO A 137 20.39 -29.63 2.52
C PRO A 137 19.91 -28.27 2.00
N GLY A 138 20.75 -27.58 1.21
CA GLY A 138 20.39 -26.35 0.52
C GLY A 138 19.20 -26.52 -0.39
N LEU A 139 19.22 -27.54 -1.26
CA LEU A 139 18.11 -27.83 -2.17
C LEU A 139 16.81 -28.16 -1.43
N VAL A 140 16.88 -28.93 -0.35
CA VAL A 140 15.69 -29.22 0.48
C VAL A 140 15.14 -27.94 1.12
N SER A 141 16.03 -27.09 1.65
CA SER A 141 15.68 -25.82 2.27
C SER A 141 15.04 -24.86 1.27
N VAL A 142 15.51 -24.85 0.02
CA VAL A 142 14.93 -24.07 -1.09
C VAL A 142 13.50 -24.49 -1.37
N VAL A 143 13.21 -25.79 -1.44
CA VAL A 143 11.85 -26.29 -1.70
C VAL A 143 10.88 -25.82 -0.61
N VAL A 144 11.27 -25.95 0.66
CA VAL A 144 10.44 -25.51 1.79
C VAL A 144 10.30 -23.99 1.83
N GLY A 145 11.39 -23.24 1.60
CA GLY A 145 11.41 -21.78 1.59
C GLY A 145 10.52 -21.19 0.49
N VAL A 146 10.65 -21.69 -0.74
CA VAL A 146 9.83 -21.25 -1.90
C VAL A 146 8.36 -21.62 -1.67
N ALA A 147 8.07 -22.83 -1.20
CA ALA A 147 6.70 -23.23 -0.87
C ALA A 147 6.10 -22.29 0.19
N THR A 148 6.86 -21.96 1.23
CA THR A 148 6.41 -21.04 2.28
C THR A 148 6.13 -19.64 1.73
N CYS A 149 6.99 -19.11 0.86
CA CYS A 149 6.79 -17.82 0.21
C CYS A 149 5.48 -17.78 -0.61
N VAL A 150 5.25 -18.79 -1.46
CA VAL A 150 4.07 -18.84 -2.31
C VAL A 150 2.79 -19.00 -1.48
N VAL A 151 2.78 -19.93 -0.53
CA VAL A 151 1.60 -20.17 0.31
C VAL A 151 1.32 -18.96 1.22
N ALA A 152 2.34 -18.32 1.78
CA ALA A 152 2.18 -17.12 2.61
C ALA A 152 1.55 -15.97 1.80
N SER A 153 1.99 -15.75 0.56
CA SER A 153 1.35 -14.77 -0.33
C SER A 153 -0.12 -15.10 -0.61
N ARG A 154 -0.44 -16.38 -0.86
CA ARG A 154 -1.83 -16.79 -1.09
C ARG A 154 -2.69 -16.68 0.17
N LEU A 155 -2.14 -16.96 1.35
CA LEU A 155 -2.80 -16.73 2.64
C LEU A 155 -3.21 -15.27 2.79
N ILE A 156 -2.28 -14.34 2.53
CA ILE A 156 -2.54 -12.90 2.66
C ILE A 156 -3.56 -12.44 1.62
N GLY A 157 -3.47 -12.94 0.38
CA GLY A 157 -4.49 -12.72 -0.64
C GLY A 157 -5.89 -13.20 -0.22
N ALA A 158 -5.99 -14.41 0.34
CA ALA A 158 -7.26 -14.96 0.81
C ALA A 158 -7.83 -14.19 2.01
N LEU A 159 -6.98 -13.77 2.95
CA LEU A 159 -7.37 -12.99 4.11
C LEU A 159 -7.88 -11.60 3.69
N THR A 160 -7.17 -10.93 2.78
CA THR A 160 -7.52 -9.57 2.30
C THR A 160 -8.81 -9.52 1.47
N THR A 161 -9.16 -10.61 0.78
CA THR A 161 -10.35 -10.71 -0.07
C THR A 161 -11.59 -11.24 0.66
N GLY A 162 -11.44 -12.29 1.48
CA GLY A 162 -12.59 -12.98 2.10
C GLY A 162 -13.18 -12.31 3.34
N LEU A 163 -12.40 -11.51 4.08
CA LEU A 163 -12.79 -11.05 5.42
C LEU A 163 -13.03 -9.53 5.51
N GLY A 164 -12.96 -8.82 4.38
CA GLY A 164 -13.06 -7.36 4.28
C GLY A 164 -14.37 -6.73 4.78
N SER A 165 -15.40 -7.53 5.07
CA SER A 165 -16.70 -7.09 5.59
C SER A 165 -16.75 -6.96 7.12
N SER A 166 -15.90 -7.65 7.89
CA SER A 166 -15.99 -7.65 9.36
C SER A 166 -15.20 -6.51 10.00
N ARG A 167 -15.87 -5.74 10.90
CA ARG A 167 -15.28 -4.59 11.63
C ARG A 167 -14.00 -4.95 12.38
N ARG A 168 -13.97 -6.12 13.01
CA ARG A 168 -12.83 -6.63 13.80
C ARG A 168 -11.61 -6.96 12.92
N TYR A 169 -11.82 -7.34 11.66
CA TYR A 169 -10.74 -7.62 10.72
C TYR A 169 -10.19 -6.34 10.06
N ARG A 170 -11.01 -5.30 9.90
CA ARG A 170 -10.53 -3.95 9.54
C ARG A 170 -9.51 -3.43 10.57
N GLU A 171 -9.76 -3.70 11.84
CA GLU A 171 -8.83 -3.38 12.94
C GLU A 171 -7.56 -4.25 12.88
N VAL A 172 -7.67 -5.54 12.52
CA VAL A 172 -6.50 -6.43 12.37
C VAL A 172 -5.65 -6.11 11.14
N ILE A 173 -6.22 -5.86 9.96
CA ILE A 173 -5.45 -5.39 8.80
C ILE A 173 -4.84 -4.03 9.09
N GLY A 174 -5.61 -3.11 9.67
CA GLY A 174 -5.09 -1.79 10.08
C GLY A 174 -3.90 -1.96 11.02
N GLY A 175 -4.00 -2.88 11.98
CA GLY A 175 -2.92 -3.27 12.88
C GLY A 175 -1.74 -3.93 12.15
N VAL A 176 -1.96 -4.83 11.20
CA VAL A 176 -0.88 -5.48 10.42
C VAL A 176 -0.16 -4.48 9.54
N ILE A 177 -0.88 -3.61 8.83
CA ILE A 177 -0.27 -2.52 8.04
C ILE A 177 0.51 -1.60 8.96
N LEU A 178 -0.06 -1.20 10.10
CA LEU A 178 0.61 -0.37 11.09
C LEU A 178 1.88 -1.06 11.62
N VAL A 179 1.83 -2.36 11.92
CA VAL A 179 2.98 -3.16 12.37
C VAL A 179 4.03 -3.28 11.28
N VAL A 180 3.66 -3.56 10.03
CA VAL A 180 4.58 -3.60 8.88
C VAL A 180 5.25 -2.25 8.68
N VAL A 181 4.50 -1.16 8.80
CA VAL A 181 5.01 0.22 8.70
C VAL A 181 5.95 0.52 9.86
N ILE A 182 5.62 0.13 11.09
CA ILE A 182 6.52 0.23 12.25
C ILE A 182 7.80 -0.58 12.04
N LEU A 183 7.69 -1.79 11.48
CA LEU A 183 8.80 -2.70 11.22
C LEU A 183 9.70 -2.26 10.07
N LEU A 184 9.23 -1.41 9.15
CA LEU A 184 10.09 -0.74 8.17
C LEU A 184 11.15 0.14 8.87
N GLY A 185 10.86 0.64 10.07
CA GLY A 185 11.79 1.39 10.90
C GLY A 185 13.07 0.65 11.25
N PRO A 186 12.98 -0.44 12.02
CA PRO A 186 14.11 -1.30 12.30
C PRO A 186 14.79 -1.86 11.05
N LEU A 187 14.05 -2.08 9.94
CA LEU A 187 14.61 -2.59 8.69
C LEU A 187 15.51 -1.55 7.99
N PHE A 188 15.07 -0.30 7.93
CA PHE A 188 15.86 0.81 7.40
C PHE A 188 17.05 1.16 8.29
N ILE A 189 16.87 1.12 9.61
CA ILE A 189 17.94 1.35 10.58
C ILE A 189 18.96 0.21 10.52
N GLY A 190 18.51 -1.04 10.42
CA GLY A 190 19.40 -2.17 10.17
C GLY A 190 20.21 -1.97 8.90
N LEU A 191 19.61 -1.46 7.83
CA LEU A 191 20.32 -1.14 6.60
C LEU A 191 21.35 0.00 6.79
N THR A 192 21.01 1.08 7.50
CA THR A 192 21.96 2.18 7.76
C THR A 192 23.07 1.78 8.74
N ASN A 193 22.77 0.94 9.73
CA ASN A 193 23.74 0.43 10.70
C ASN A 193 24.72 -0.55 10.04
N VAL A 194 24.26 -1.33 9.06
CA VAL A 194 25.15 -2.15 8.21
C VAL A 194 26.09 -1.29 7.36
N ILE A 195 25.63 -0.10 6.96
CA ILE A 195 26.46 0.86 6.21
C ILE A 195 27.46 1.59 7.13
N SER A 196 27.09 1.87 8.40
CA SER A 196 27.93 2.62 9.35
C SER A 196 28.86 1.76 10.22
N ASP A 197 28.38 0.62 10.72
CA ASP A 197 29.09 -0.25 11.65
C ASP A 197 29.74 -1.46 10.94
N GLY A 198 29.57 -1.57 9.62
CA GLY A 198 30.17 -2.62 8.80
C GLY A 198 29.57 -4.02 9.02
N LEU A 199 30.25 -5.03 8.46
CA LEU A 199 29.80 -6.44 8.42
C LEU A 199 29.69 -7.12 9.80
N ASP A 200 30.10 -6.45 10.87
CA ASP A 200 30.23 -7.03 12.22
C ASP A 200 28.89 -7.21 12.96
N THR A 201 27.84 -6.48 12.57
CA THR A 201 26.49 -6.60 13.17
C THR A 201 25.60 -7.64 12.47
N LEU A 202 25.96 -8.04 11.24
CA LEU A 202 25.21 -9.01 10.44
C LEU A 202 25.07 -10.40 11.10
N PRO A 203 26.10 -10.95 11.76
CA PRO A 203 26.00 -12.26 12.41
C PRO A 203 24.98 -12.29 13.55
N VAL A 204 24.87 -11.21 14.32
CA VAL A 204 23.92 -11.12 15.45
C VAL A 204 22.49 -11.16 14.93
N VAL A 205 22.18 -10.35 13.90
CA VAL A 205 20.85 -10.31 13.29
C VAL A 205 20.50 -11.65 12.62
N ALA A 206 21.46 -12.25 11.91
CA ALA A 206 21.27 -13.56 11.28
C ALA A 206 21.09 -14.68 12.32
N SER A 207 21.72 -14.60 13.48
CA SER A 207 21.54 -15.59 14.55
C SER A 207 20.10 -15.58 15.08
N ALA A 208 19.53 -14.39 15.31
CA ALA A 208 18.15 -14.23 15.77
C ALA A 208 17.15 -14.63 14.68
N LEU A 209 17.36 -14.18 13.43
CA LEU A 209 16.50 -14.56 12.30
C LEU A 209 16.59 -16.05 11.96
N GLY A 210 17.75 -16.67 12.17
CA GLY A 210 17.99 -18.10 11.99
C GLY A 210 17.21 -18.99 12.96
N TRP A 211 16.60 -18.42 14.01
CA TRP A 211 15.64 -19.11 14.89
C TRP A 211 14.20 -18.63 14.70
N SER A 212 13.99 -17.67 13.80
CA SER A 212 12.67 -17.14 13.47
C SER A 212 12.00 -17.93 12.33
N PRO A 213 10.65 -17.90 12.24
CA PRO A 213 9.93 -18.45 11.09
C PRO A 213 10.36 -17.90 9.72
N LEU A 214 10.97 -16.70 9.68
CA LEU A 214 11.40 -16.05 8.44
C LEU A 214 12.71 -16.64 7.89
N GLY A 215 13.66 -16.93 8.80
CA GLY A 215 15.05 -17.25 8.45
C GLY A 215 15.49 -18.67 8.75
N ALA A 216 14.76 -19.42 9.59
CA ALA A 216 15.20 -20.71 10.10
C ALA A 216 15.56 -21.72 9.00
N ILE A 217 14.71 -21.86 7.97
CA ILE A 217 14.94 -22.82 6.89
C ILE A 217 16.23 -22.53 6.10
N TRP A 218 16.61 -21.26 5.95
CA TRP A 218 17.77 -20.84 5.19
C TRP A 218 19.09 -21.07 5.94
N GLY A 219 19.04 -21.23 7.27
CA GLY A 219 20.21 -21.51 8.12
C GLY A 219 20.52 -22.99 8.33
N VAL A 220 19.75 -23.91 7.72
CA VAL A 220 19.94 -25.36 7.83
C VAL A 220 21.23 -25.84 7.14
N PRO A 221 21.55 -25.42 5.89
CA PRO A 221 22.76 -25.90 5.20
C PRO A 221 24.03 -25.48 5.94
N GLY A 222 24.09 -24.24 6.42
CA GLY A 222 25.25 -23.74 7.16
C GLY A 222 25.47 -24.43 8.51
N ALA A 223 24.40 -24.81 9.22
CA ALA A 223 24.53 -25.60 10.45
C ALA A 223 25.08 -27.01 10.19
N ILE A 224 24.73 -27.62 9.06
CA ILE A 224 25.27 -28.93 8.65
C ILE A 224 26.75 -28.81 8.26
N VAL A 225 27.12 -27.78 7.51
CA VAL A 225 28.51 -27.50 7.15
C VAL A 225 29.37 -27.23 8.39
N ALA A 226 28.80 -26.58 9.42
CA ALA A 226 29.45 -26.37 10.72
C ALA A 226 29.49 -27.63 11.62
N GLY A 227 28.85 -28.74 11.21
CA GLY A 227 28.77 -29.97 12.01
C GLY A 227 27.74 -29.94 13.15
N GLU A 228 26.93 -28.90 13.24
CA GLU A 228 25.93 -28.69 14.30
C GLU A 228 24.57 -29.32 13.94
N TRP A 229 24.52 -30.66 13.91
CA TRP A 229 23.33 -31.41 13.50
C TRP A 229 22.06 -31.10 14.32
N ALA A 230 22.21 -30.84 15.63
CA ALA A 230 21.09 -30.49 16.49
C ALA A 230 20.47 -29.13 16.13
N VAL A 231 21.31 -28.14 15.82
CA VAL A 231 20.88 -26.80 15.39
C VAL A 231 20.21 -26.88 14.02
N ALA A 232 20.80 -27.65 13.09
CA ALA A 232 20.22 -27.89 11.77
C ALA A 232 18.82 -28.51 11.86
N LEU A 233 18.65 -29.51 12.73
CA LEU A 233 17.36 -30.19 12.93
C LEU A 233 16.32 -29.27 13.57
N GLY A 234 16.71 -28.47 14.56
CA GLY A 234 15.84 -27.45 15.16
C GLY A 234 15.37 -26.40 14.15
N ARG A 235 16.28 -25.88 13.34
CA ARG A 235 15.99 -24.92 12.27
C ARG A 235 15.08 -25.50 11.19
N PHE A 236 15.34 -26.74 10.78
CA PHE A 236 14.50 -27.46 9.81
C PHE A 236 13.09 -27.69 10.35
N ALA A 237 12.97 -28.11 11.61
CA ALA A 237 11.68 -28.29 12.28
C ALA A 237 10.86 -27.00 12.32
N ILE A 238 11.49 -25.86 12.64
CA ILE A 238 10.84 -24.53 12.62
C ILE A 238 10.36 -24.19 11.19
N GLY A 239 11.18 -24.42 10.17
CA GLY A 239 10.82 -24.16 8.77
C GLY A 239 9.61 -24.99 8.31
N VAL A 240 9.62 -26.29 8.59
CA VAL A 240 8.50 -27.19 8.24
C VAL A 240 7.24 -26.85 9.04
N ALA A 241 7.36 -26.57 10.34
CA ALA A 241 6.24 -26.15 11.17
C ALA A 241 5.63 -24.84 10.66
N THR A 242 6.45 -23.88 10.25
CA THR A 242 6.00 -22.61 9.66
C THR A 242 5.18 -22.86 8.40
N LEU A 243 5.69 -23.69 7.47
CA LEU A 243 4.96 -24.06 6.25
C LEU A 243 3.61 -24.73 6.59
N ALA A 244 3.59 -25.68 7.53
CA ALA A 244 2.38 -26.39 7.93
C ALA A 244 1.32 -25.45 8.53
N VAL A 245 1.74 -24.52 9.41
CA VAL A 245 0.86 -23.51 10.01
C VAL A 245 0.29 -22.58 8.94
N VAL A 246 1.12 -22.10 8.02
CA VAL A 246 0.68 -21.21 6.94
C VAL A 246 -0.31 -21.91 6.00
N ILE A 247 -0.06 -23.17 5.64
CA ILE A 247 -1.01 -23.99 4.87
C ILE A 247 -2.34 -24.17 5.62
N TRP A 248 -2.28 -24.46 6.92
CA TRP A 248 -3.46 -24.66 7.76
C TRP A 248 -4.30 -23.38 7.87
N LEU A 249 -3.64 -22.24 8.14
CA LEU A 249 -4.28 -20.92 8.18
C LEU A 249 -4.91 -20.58 6.83
N TRP A 250 -4.22 -20.88 5.72
CA TRP A 250 -4.74 -20.59 4.39
C TRP A 250 -5.98 -21.43 4.07
N ALA A 251 -5.94 -22.72 4.40
CA ALA A 251 -7.09 -23.60 4.26
C ALA A 251 -8.28 -23.11 5.10
N ARG A 252 -8.03 -22.60 6.32
CA ARG A 252 -9.08 -22.06 7.18
C ARG A 252 -9.65 -20.75 6.62
N ALA A 253 -8.82 -19.82 6.16
CA ALA A 253 -9.24 -18.58 5.52
C ALA A 253 -10.10 -18.84 4.28
N LEU A 254 -9.66 -19.74 3.40
CA LEU A 254 -10.42 -20.17 2.21
C LEU A 254 -11.77 -20.79 2.57
N ARG A 255 -11.82 -21.68 3.58
CA ARG A 255 -13.08 -22.27 4.02
C ARG A 255 -14.08 -21.24 4.51
N HIS A 256 -13.63 -20.23 5.28
CA HIS A 256 -14.52 -19.16 5.74
C HIS A 256 -15.00 -18.31 4.57
N ALA A 257 -14.09 -17.92 3.67
CA ALA A 257 -14.42 -17.13 2.49
C ALA A 257 -15.37 -17.82 1.50
N LEU A 258 -15.35 -19.16 1.43
CA LEU A 258 -16.23 -19.96 0.58
C LEU A 258 -17.56 -20.32 1.27
N ALA A 259 -17.62 -20.32 2.60
CA ALA A 259 -18.82 -20.68 3.37
C ALA A 259 -19.73 -19.47 3.67
N GLU A 260 -19.17 -18.26 3.74
CA GLU A 260 -19.95 -17.03 3.83
C GLU A 260 -20.15 -16.49 2.41
N PRO A 261 -21.38 -16.49 1.86
CA PRO A 261 -21.69 -15.61 0.73
C PRO A 261 -21.25 -14.21 1.12
N ALA A 262 -20.65 -13.45 0.20
CA ALA A 262 -20.30 -12.05 0.44
C ALA A 262 -21.54 -11.36 0.99
N ALA A 263 -21.61 -11.24 2.33
CA ALA A 263 -22.78 -10.75 2.98
C ALA A 263 -22.85 -9.30 2.55
N SER A 264 -23.77 -9.01 1.63
CA SER A 264 -24.29 -7.67 1.49
C SER A 264 -24.66 -7.30 2.92
N SER A 265 -23.89 -6.38 3.49
CA SER A 265 -24.15 -5.86 4.82
C SER A 265 -25.39 -4.97 4.74
N SER A 266 -26.50 -5.56 4.30
CA SER A 266 -27.85 -5.12 4.57
C SER A 266 -28.16 -5.54 6.01
N GLN A 267 -27.41 -4.99 6.97
CA GLN A 267 -28.06 -4.75 8.24
C GLN A 267 -29.19 -3.77 7.91
N ALA A 268 -30.43 -4.26 7.95
CA ALA A 268 -31.60 -3.42 8.02
C ALA A 268 -31.32 -2.36 9.08
N ALA A 269 -31.19 -1.10 8.66
CA ALA A 269 -30.85 0.00 9.53
C ALA A 269 -31.94 0.10 10.60
N SER A 270 -31.67 -0.47 11.78
CA SER A 270 -32.54 -0.31 12.93
C SER A 270 -32.40 1.13 13.41
N GLY A 271 -33.42 1.94 13.12
CA GLY A 271 -33.77 3.08 13.97
C GLY A 271 -33.05 4.41 13.73
N ALA A 272 -32.63 4.76 12.51
CA ALA A 272 -32.29 6.17 12.22
C ALA A 272 -33.59 6.95 11.92
N GLN A 273 -34.25 7.50 12.95
CA GLN A 273 -35.33 8.46 12.76
C GLN A 273 -34.77 9.76 12.16
N GLY A 274 -35.16 10.08 10.92
CA GLY A 274 -34.79 11.30 10.19
C GLY A 274 -33.89 11.07 8.96
N ILE A 275 -33.73 12.10 8.11
CA ILE A 275 -32.91 12.06 6.86
C ILE A 275 -31.38 12.07 7.10
N GLY A 276 -30.92 11.88 8.34
CA GLY A 276 -29.50 11.78 8.68
C GLY A 276 -28.68 13.05 8.39
N LEU A 277 -27.48 12.89 7.84
CA LEU A 277 -26.59 14.02 7.47
C LEU A 277 -27.28 15.00 6.50
N LEU A 278 -28.19 14.53 5.64
CA LEU A 278 -28.93 15.39 4.70
C LEU A 278 -29.83 16.40 5.43
N GLY A 279 -30.27 16.11 6.65
CA GLY A 279 -31.05 17.04 7.47
C GLY A 279 -30.22 18.06 8.24
N ARG A 280 -28.88 17.95 8.22
CA ARG A 280 -27.96 18.87 8.91
C ARG A 280 -27.31 19.89 7.97
N PHE A 281 -27.32 19.63 6.67
CA PHE A 281 -26.78 20.54 5.66
C PHE A 281 -27.90 21.41 5.05
N PRO A 282 -27.59 22.60 4.51
CA PRO A 282 -28.57 23.43 3.83
C PRO A 282 -29.22 22.69 2.66
N GLY A 283 -30.49 23.01 2.37
CA GLY A 283 -31.24 22.49 1.23
C GLY A 283 -30.79 23.05 -0.13
N THR A 284 -29.48 23.09 -0.37
CA THR A 284 -28.86 23.53 -1.63
C THR A 284 -28.15 22.33 -2.30
N PRO A 285 -27.91 22.37 -3.62
CA PRO A 285 -27.18 21.31 -4.31
C PRO A 285 -25.81 21.03 -3.67
N THR A 286 -25.08 22.09 -3.31
CA THR A 286 -23.79 21.99 -2.60
C THR A 286 -23.93 21.30 -1.24
N GLY A 287 -24.97 21.63 -0.47
CA GLY A 287 -25.22 21.03 0.85
C GLY A 287 -25.56 19.55 0.77
N ALA A 288 -26.41 19.15 -0.19
CA ALA A 288 -26.75 17.74 -0.42
C ALA A 288 -25.52 16.91 -0.81
N ILE A 289 -24.67 17.45 -1.68
CA ILE A 289 -23.44 16.78 -2.12
C ILE A 289 -22.42 16.70 -0.99
N ALA A 290 -22.28 17.76 -0.17
CA ALA A 290 -21.43 17.74 1.01
C ALA A 290 -21.88 16.68 2.02
N ALA A 291 -23.18 16.58 2.31
CA ALA A 291 -23.73 15.56 3.20
C ALA A 291 -23.46 14.14 2.69
N ARG A 292 -23.63 13.91 1.38
CA ARG A 292 -23.34 12.62 0.74
C ARG A 292 -21.86 12.28 0.82
N ALA A 293 -20.99 13.20 0.41
CA ALA A 293 -19.55 13.01 0.40
C ALA A 293 -19.01 12.76 1.82
N LEU A 294 -19.50 13.50 2.83
CA LEU A 294 -19.15 13.26 4.23
C LEU A 294 -19.59 11.86 4.69
N GLY A 295 -20.75 11.38 4.20
CA GLY A 295 -21.22 10.02 4.43
C GLY A 295 -20.27 8.96 3.86
N TYR A 296 -19.65 9.19 2.70
CA TYR A 296 -18.69 8.26 2.09
C TYR A 296 -17.42 8.12 2.92
N TRP A 297 -16.92 9.20 3.52
CA TRP A 297 -15.74 9.13 4.39
C TRP A 297 -15.91 8.16 5.57
N TRP A 298 -17.14 7.95 6.06
CA TRP A 298 -17.44 6.99 7.12
C TRP A 298 -17.84 5.60 6.63
N ARG A 299 -18.63 5.54 5.55
CA ARG A 299 -19.26 4.29 5.10
C ARG A 299 -18.46 3.58 4.02
N ASP A 300 -17.77 4.30 3.15
CA ASP A 300 -17.02 3.73 2.05
C ASP A 300 -15.60 3.31 2.52
N PRO A 301 -15.23 2.02 2.44
CA PRO A 301 -13.90 1.55 2.74
C PRO A 301 -12.80 2.24 1.93
N ARG A 302 -13.11 2.73 0.72
CA ARG A 302 -12.14 3.39 -0.16
C ARG A 302 -11.61 4.69 0.44
N TYR A 303 -12.49 5.47 1.06
CA TYR A 303 -12.15 6.72 1.72
C TYR A 303 -11.57 6.47 3.13
N SER A 304 -12.26 5.63 3.92
CA SER A 304 -11.89 5.40 5.32
C SER A 304 -10.54 4.68 5.51
N ARG A 305 -10.13 3.79 4.59
CA ARG A 305 -8.79 3.18 4.69
C ARG A 305 -7.68 4.13 4.23
N GLY A 306 -7.99 5.10 3.36
CA GLY A 306 -7.07 6.21 3.06
C GLY A 306 -6.72 7.02 4.32
N LEU A 307 -7.67 7.19 5.25
CA LEU A 307 -7.41 7.82 6.55
C LEU A 307 -6.49 7.01 7.47
N LEU A 308 -6.39 5.68 7.34
CA LEU A 308 -5.51 4.86 8.19
C LEU A 308 -4.02 5.17 7.95
N VAL A 309 -3.67 5.75 6.81
CA VAL A 309 -2.32 6.21 6.53
C VAL A 309 -1.92 7.36 7.47
N ILE A 310 -2.88 8.20 7.89
CA ILE A 310 -2.63 9.36 8.76
C ILE A 310 -2.02 8.95 10.11
N PRO A 311 -2.68 8.12 10.95
CA PRO A 311 -2.10 7.68 12.21
C PRO A 311 -0.84 6.84 12.00
N ALA A 312 -0.75 6.06 10.90
CA ALA A 312 0.45 5.28 10.61
C ALA A 312 1.69 6.16 10.40
N VAL A 313 1.57 7.25 9.63
CA VAL A 313 2.66 8.22 9.41
C VAL A 313 3.08 8.90 10.71
N VAL A 314 2.13 9.30 11.56
CA VAL A 314 2.43 9.91 12.86
C VAL A 314 3.15 8.93 13.79
N VAL A 315 2.61 7.72 13.95
CA VAL A 315 3.21 6.68 14.81
C VAL A 315 4.62 6.36 14.35
N LEU A 316 4.82 6.21 13.03
CA LEU A 316 6.13 5.95 12.46
C LEU A 316 7.11 7.10 12.77
N ALA A 317 6.69 8.35 12.55
CA ALA A 317 7.53 9.51 12.82
C ALA A 317 7.91 9.62 14.30
N VAL A 318 6.95 9.41 15.21
CA VAL A 318 7.19 9.41 16.67
C VAL A 318 8.12 8.28 17.08
N PHE A 319 7.92 7.08 16.55
CA PHE A 319 8.78 5.92 16.81
C PHE A 319 10.23 6.20 16.40
N TYR A 320 10.46 6.69 15.19
CA TYR A 320 11.81 7.09 14.75
C TYR A 320 12.40 8.22 15.58
N SER A 321 11.58 9.15 16.04
CA SER A 321 12.01 10.22 16.95
C SER A 321 12.51 9.67 18.27
N ALA A 322 11.72 8.77 18.88
CA ALA A 322 12.06 8.16 20.16
C ALA A 322 13.39 7.40 20.09
N LEU A 323 13.65 6.72 18.96
CA LEU A 323 14.91 6.00 18.72
C LEU A 323 16.13 6.92 18.59
N GLN A 324 15.96 8.17 18.16
CA GLN A 324 17.04 9.15 18.00
C GLN A 324 17.19 10.08 19.23
N GLY A 325 16.57 9.75 20.36
CA GLY A 325 16.62 10.58 21.58
C GLY A 325 15.50 11.61 21.72
N GLY A 326 14.48 11.58 20.84
CA GLY A 326 13.30 12.46 20.87
C GLY A 326 13.49 13.80 20.14
N GLY A 327 12.38 14.50 19.85
CA GLY A 327 12.42 15.87 19.31
C GLY A 327 12.85 16.00 17.83
N SER A 328 12.93 14.89 17.09
CA SER A 328 13.41 14.88 15.71
C SER A 328 12.55 15.72 14.76
N MET A 329 13.21 16.37 13.79
CA MET A 329 12.56 17.13 12.72
C MET A 329 11.52 16.32 11.94
N LEU A 330 11.73 15.00 11.85
CA LEU A 330 10.81 14.06 11.20
C LEU A 330 9.40 14.07 11.80
N VAL A 331 9.26 14.23 13.12
CA VAL A 331 7.95 14.30 13.78
C VAL A 331 7.21 15.56 13.38
N VAL A 332 7.92 16.68 13.37
CA VAL A 332 7.36 17.99 12.99
C VAL A 332 6.91 17.97 11.52
N LEU A 333 7.74 17.41 10.62
CA LEU A 333 7.46 17.32 9.19
C LEU A 333 6.40 16.28 8.82
N SER A 334 6.09 15.30 9.69
CA SER A 334 5.06 14.27 9.42
C SER A 334 3.69 14.87 9.06
N SER A 335 3.36 16.02 9.64
CA SER A 335 2.11 16.73 9.35
C SER A 335 2.04 17.27 7.91
N LEU A 336 3.18 17.59 7.28
CA LEU A 336 3.25 18.02 5.88
C LEU A 336 2.94 16.86 4.93
N PHE A 337 3.47 15.67 5.22
CA PHE A 337 3.19 14.48 4.42
C PHE A 337 1.71 14.12 4.48
N ILE A 338 1.13 14.16 5.68
CA ILE A 338 -0.30 13.94 5.88
C ILE A 338 -1.12 14.97 5.12
N ALA A 339 -0.76 16.26 5.22
CA ALA A 339 -1.44 17.32 4.50
C ALA A 339 -1.38 17.16 2.98
N LEU A 340 -0.21 16.82 2.44
CA LEU A 340 -0.03 16.60 1.00
C LEU A 340 -0.85 15.40 0.52
N ILE A 341 -0.77 14.26 1.19
CA ILE A 341 -1.52 13.04 0.84
C ILE A 341 -3.01 13.32 0.93
N PHE A 342 -3.47 13.93 2.03
CA PHE A 342 -4.88 14.24 2.23
C PHE A 342 -5.40 15.24 1.19
N GLY A 343 -4.64 16.29 0.89
CA GLY A 343 -5.01 17.32 -0.09
C GLY A 343 -5.26 16.76 -1.49
N VAL A 344 -4.53 15.72 -1.89
CA VAL A 344 -4.69 15.09 -3.21
C VAL A 344 -5.73 13.97 -3.27
N THR A 345 -6.33 13.57 -2.13
CA THR A 345 -7.27 12.43 -2.10
C THR A 345 -8.49 12.61 -3.02
N LEU A 346 -8.93 13.84 -3.20
CA LEU A 346 -10.07 14.21 -4.05
C LEU A 346 -9.79 14.04 -5.56
N CYS A 347 -8.55 13.74 -5.99
CA CYS A 347 -8.26 13.56 -7.42
C CYS A 347 -8.97 12.34 -8.03
N ALA A 348 -9.38 11.37 -7.20
CA ALA A 348 -10.08 10.16 -7.59
C ALA A 348 -11.61 10.25 -7.45
N ASP A 349 -12.14 11.35 -6.92
CA ASP A 349 -13.52 11.42 -6.40
C ASP A 349 -14.59 11.16 -7.47
N VAL A 350 -14.40 11.72 -8.67
CA VAL A 350 -15.30 11.50 -9.82
C VAL A 350 -15.21 10.05 -10.30
N SER A 351 -14.01 9.47 -10.28
CA SER A 351 -13.83 8.06 -10.64
C SER A 351 -14.57 7.15 -9.65
N TYR A 352 -14.57 7.49 -8.35
CA TYR A 352 -15.28 6.71 -7.32
C TYR A 352 -16.80 6.74 -7.42
N ASP A 353 -17.39 7.77 -8.03
CA ASP A 353 -18.84 7.80 -8.29
C ASP A 353 -19.25 6.80 -9.39
N GLY A 354 -18.35 6.48 -10.33
CA GLY A 354 -18.64 5.56 -11.43
C GLY A 354 -19.91 5.94 -12.18
N THR A 355 -20.79 4.97 -12.42
CA THR A 355 -22.06 5.17 -13.13
C THR A 355 -23.08 6.00 -12.33
N ALA A 356 -22.93 6.14 -11.01
CA ALA A 356 -23.80 6.98 -10.19
C ALA A 356 -23.67 8.47 -10.54
N TRP A 357 -22.61 8.85 -11.27
CA TRP A 357 -22.44 10.17 -11.88
C TRP A 357 -23.62 10.57 -12.78
N ALA A 358 -24.33 9.62 -13.38
CA ALA A 358 -25.52 9.88 -14.19
C ALA A 358 -26.58 10.73 -13.46
N ALA A 359 -26.70 10.56 -12.13
CA ALA A 359 -27.66 11.32 -11.32
C ALA A 359 -27.32 12.82 -11.24
N HIS A 360 -26.03 13.18 -11.25
CA HIS A 360 -25.59 14.59 -11.27
C HIS A 360 -25.85 15.23 -12.62
N VAL A 361 -25.60 14.48 -13.69
CA VAL A 361 -25.83 14.94 -15.07
C VAL A 361 -27.33 15.12 -15.33
N SER A 362 -28.18 14.17 -14.92
CA SER A 362 -29.63 14.23 -15.17
C SER A 362 -30.34 15.29 -14.33
N SER A 363 -29.84 15.60 -13.13
CA SER A 363 -30.38 16.65 -12.27
C SER A 363 -29.89 18.06 -12.63
N GLY A 364 -28.98 18.20 -13.59
CA GLY A 364 -28.48 19.50 -14.06
C GLY A 364 -27.73 20.28 -12.98
N VAL A 365 -27.06 19.59 -12.05
CA VAL A 365 -26.32 20.25 -10.98
C VAL A 365 -25.12 20.99 -11.57
N ALA A 366 -24.99 22.28 -11.25
CA ALA A 366 -23.83 23.06 -11.64
C ALA A 366 -22.54 22.44 -11.08
N GLY A 367 -21.54 22.23 -11.92
CA GLY A 367 -20.30 21.56 -11.54
C GLY A 367 -19.54 22.27 -10.42
N SER A 368 -19.66 23.59 -10.32
CA SER A 368 -19.12 24.35 -9.20
C SER A 368 -19.77 24.00 -7.86
N ALA A 369 -21.07 23.67 -7.84
CA ALA A 369 -21.78 23.21 -6.64
C ALA A 369 -21.36 21.80 -6.24
N ASP A 370 -21.14 20.90 -7.21
CA ASP A 370 -20.62 19.56 -6.96
C ASP A 370 -19.18 19.58 -6.41
N ARG A 371 -18.29 20.35 -7.04
CA ARG A 371 -16.90 20.51 -6.54
C ARG A 371 -16.87 21.15 -5.16
N ALA A 372 -17.66 22.21 -4.94
CA ALA A 372 -17.74 22.87 -3.64
C ALA A 372 -18.22 21.91 -2.55
N GLY A 373 -19.24 21.08 -2.82
CA GLY A 373 -19.78 20.14 -1.84
C GLY A 373 -18.73 19.12 -1.38
N ARG A 374 -17.94 18.58 -2.31
CA ARG A 374 -16.86 17.63 -2.02
C ARG A 374 -15.72 18.26 -1.24
N VAL A 375 -15.30 19.47 -1.64
CA VAL A 375 -14.25 20.21 -0.93
C VAL A 375 -14.70 20.57 0.49
N ILE A 376 -15.97 20.94 0.70
CA ILE A 376 -16.52 21.18 2.05
C ILE A 376 -16.47 19.90 2.89
N ALA A 377 -16.91 18.77 2.36
CA ALA A 377 -16.89 17.50 3.08
C ALA A 377 -15.46 17.06 3.45
N ALA A 378 -14.52 17.15 2.52
CA ALA A 378 -13.12 16.84 2.78
C ALA A 378 -12.48 17.85 3.75
N GLY A 379 -12.82 19.14 3.63
CA GLY A 379 -12.33 20.20 4.51
C GLY A 379 -12.76 20.02 5.97
N LEU A 380 -14.01 19.58 6.20
CA LEU A 380 -14.53 19.27 7.54
C LEU A 380 -13.76 18.14 8.25
N ILE A 381 -13.05 17.30 7.50
CA ILE A 381 -12.26 16.18 8.04
C ILE A 381 -10.77 16.55 8.06
N GLY A 382 -10.24 16.98 6.92
CA GLY A 382 -8.83 17.23 6.70
C GLY A 382 -8.28 18.42 7.46
N VAL A 383 -8.98 19.56 7.47
CA VAL A 383 -8.48 20.77 8.13
C VAL A 383 -8.36 20.57 9.64
N PRO A 384 -9.38 20.04 10.35
CA PRO A 384 -9.25 19.71 11.77
C PRO A 384 -8.19 18.65 12.04
N ALA A 385 -8.11 17.59 11.22
CA ALA A 385 -7.10 16.55 11.39
C ALA A 385 -5.68 17.08 11.28
N VAL A 386 -5.40 17.92 10.26
CA VAL A 386 -4.10 18.55 10.08
C VAL A 386 -3.78 19.50 11.23
N LEU A 387 -4.74 20.29 11.69
CA LEU A 387 -4.53 21.17 12.85
C LEU A 387 -4.15 20.38 14.11
N ILE A 388 -4.92 19.33 14.43
CA ILE A 388 -4.66 18.48 15.60
C ILE A 388 -3.30 17.80 15.48
N VAL A 389 -2.99 17.21 14.33
CA VAL A 389 -1.72 16.51 14.11
C VAL A 389 -0.55 17.49 14.18
N THR A 390 -0.60 18.61 13.48
CA THR A 390 0.48 19.61 13.49
C THR A 390 0.75 20.15 14.89
N VAL A 391 -0.29 20.54 15.63
CA VAL A 391 -0.14 21.02 17.00
C VAL A 391 0.41 19.91 17.89
N GLY A 392 -0.16 18.71 17.82
CA GLY A 392 0.28 17.56 18.62
C GLY A 392 1.74 17.18 18.37
N THR A 393 2.19 17.13 17.11
CA THR A 393 3.57 16.76 16.76
C THR A 393 4.56 17.84 17.15
N CYS A 394 4.22 19.13 17.00
CA CYS A 394 5.09 20.23 17.44
C CYS A 394 5.23 20.29 18.96
N LEU A 395 4.14 20.07 19.71
CA LEU A 395 4.16 20.02 21.18
C LEU A 395 4.94 18.81 21.68
N TYR A 396 4.74 17.63 21.09
CA TYR A 396 5.50 16.43 21.41
C TYR A 396 7.01 16.62 21.18
N ALA A 397 7.37 17.31 20.10
CA ALA A 397 8.77 17.62 19.80
C ALA A 397 9.36 18.74 20.67
N GLY A 398 8.58 19.36 21.58
CA GLY A 398 9.02 20.50 22.39
C GLY A 398 9.23 21.79 21.61
N ARG A 399 8.71 21.88 20.37
CA ARG A 399 8.93 23.01 19.44
C ARG A 399 7.65 23.80 19.20
N ALA A 400 7.03 24.29 20.28
CA ALA A 400 5.79 25.06 20.20
C ALA A 400 5.90 26.32 19.30
N GLU A 401 7.09 26.92 19.25
CA GLU A 401 7.38 28.09 18.41
C GLU A 401 7.26 27.80 16.91
N SER A 402 7.42 26.55 16.50
CA SER A 402 7.31 26.13 15.09
C SER A 402 5.88 25.92 14.60
N ILE A 403 4.88 25.97 15.50
CA ILE A 403 3.48 25.72 15.16
C ILE A 403 2.99 26.62 14.02
N PRO A 404 3.19 27.95 14.01
CA PRO A 404 2.70 28.79 12.92
C PRO A 404 3.30 28.42 11.56
N ALA A 405 4.61 28.13 11.52
CA ALA A 405 5.31 27.76 10.30
C ALA A 405 4.81 26.42 9.76
N VAL A 406 4.74 25.39 10.61
CA VAL A 406 4.35 24.04 10.21
C VAL A 406 2.87 23.99 9.85
N LEU A 407 2.03 24.68 10.61
CA LEU A 407 0.59 24.77 10.33
C LEU A 407 0.33 25.53 9.04
N GLY A 408 1.06 26.62 8.78
CA GLY A 408 0.98 27.33 7.51
C GLY A 408 1.32 26.42 6.34
N MET A 409 2.47 25.76 6.38
CA MET A 409 2.88 24.84 5.33
C MET A 409 1.88 23.70 5.12
N SER A 410 1.39 23.07 6.19
CA SER A 410 0.40 21.99 6.09
C SER A 410 -0.95 22.48 5.54
N LEU A 411 -1.45 23.63 5.99
CA LEU A 411 -2.70 24.19 5.47
C LEU A 411 -2.57 24.59 4.00
N ALA A 412 -1.41 25.12 3.57
CA ALA A 412 -1.16 25.43 2.18
C ALA A 412 -1.28 24.18 1.31
N LEU A 413 -0.67 23.06 1.73
CA LEU A 413 -0.72 21.78 1.03
C LEU A 413 -2.16 21.22 0.95
N VAL A 414 -2.93 21.28 2.03
CA VAL A 414 -4.32 20.79 2.04
C VAL A 414 -5.22 21.65 1.14
N LEU A 415 -5.19 22.96 1.31
CA LEU A 415 -6.10 23.87 0.62
C LEU A 415 -5.78 23.97 -0.88
N SER A 416 -4.49 24.08 -1.24
CA SER A 416 -4.08 24.02 -2.65
C SER A 416 -4.37 22.64 -3.25
N GLY A 417 -4.18 21.57 -2.48
CA GLY A 417 -4.48 20.20 -2.89
C GLY A 417 -5.95 20.00 -3.24
N PHE A 418 -6.88 20.56 -2.45
CA PHE A 418 -8.31 20.55 -2.78
C PHE A 418 -8.61 21.27 -4.10
N GLY A 419 -7.93 22.39 -4.36
CA GLY A 419 -8.04 23.11 -5.63
C GLY A 419 -7.53 22.28 -6.81
N VAL A 420 -6.31 21.74 -6.71
CA VAL A 420 -5.68 20.88 -7.72
C VAL A 420 -6.54 19.66 -7.99
N SER A 421 -6.98 18.97 -6.94
CA SER A 421 -7.81 17.77 -7.04
C SER A 421 -9.16 18.03 -7.69
N SER A 422 -9.78 19.18 -7.42
CA SER A 422 -11.04 19.59 -8.06
C SER A 422 -10.91 19.71 -9.58
N VAL A 423 -9.74 20.11 -10.07
CA VAL A 423 -9.43 20.21 -11.50
C VAL A 423 -9.00 18.85 -12.05
N ALA A 424 -8.08 18.16 -11.38
CA ALA A 424 -7.52 16.89 -11.84
C ALA A 424 -8.62 15.82 -12.03
N SER A 425 -9.53 15.69 -11.07
CA SER A 425 -10.66 14.75 -11.12
C SER A 425 -11.68 15.05 -12.25
N ALA A 426 -11.72 16.28 -12.76
CA ALA A 426 -12.54 16.66 -13.91
C ALA A 426 -11.82 16.49 -15.26
N LEU A 427 -10.48 16.41 -15.24
CA LEU A 427 -9.66 16.23 -16.44
C LEU A 427 -9.47 14.74 -16.77
N VAL A 428 -9.12 13.94 -15.77
CA VAL A 428 -8.75 12.54 -15.96
C VAL A 428 -9.56 11.64 -15.03
N VAL A 429 -10.26 10.69 -15.63
CA VAL A 429 -10.96 9.59 -14.95
C VAL A 429 -10.21 8.30 -15.25
N TYR A 430 -10.09 7.43 -14.26
CA TYR A 430 -9.38 6.16 -14.40
C TYR A 430 -10.12 5.04 -13.65
N PRO A 431 -9.86 3.77 -13.99
CA PRO A 431 -10.52 2.66 -13.33
C PRO A 431 -10.15 2.62 -11.84
N VAL A 432 -11.17 2.58 -10.99
CA VAL A 432 -11.04 2.52 -9.53
C VAL A 432 -11.69 1.25 -8.97
N PRO A 433 -11.29 0.77 -7.78
CA PRO A 433 -11.97 -0.36 -7.11
C PRO A 433 -13.49 -0.17 -7.07
N ALA A 434 -14.28 -1.24 -7.17
CA ALA A 434 -15.75 -1.19 -7.15
C ALA A 434 -16.30 -0.81 -5.75
N PRO A 435 -17.58 -0.37 -5.62
CA PRO A 435 -18.11 0.06 -4.34
C PRO A 435 -18.09 -1.07 -3.31
N GLY A 436 -17.49 -0.83 -2.14
CA GLY A 436 -17.31 -1.84 -1.09
C GLY A 436 -16.03 -2.67 -1.20
N ASP A 437 -15.30 -2.60 -2.32
CA ASP A 437 -13.97 -3.20 -2.44
C ASP A 437 -12.92 -2.46 -1.60
N SER A 438 -11.78 -3.12 -1.39
CA SER A 438 -10.59 -2.46 -0.81
C SER A 438 -10.08 -1.34 -1.71
N PRO A 439 -9.69 -0.17 -1.18
CA PRO A 439 -8.95 0.84 -1.94
C PRO A 439 -7.61 0.34 -2.46
N LEU A 440 -7.05 -0.71 -1.85
CA LEU A 440 -5.84 -1.37 -2.33
C LEU A 440 -6.13 -2.35 -3.49
N LYS A 441 -7.38 -2.49 -3.96
CA LYS A 441 -7.73 -3.33 -5.11
C LYS A 441 -7.79 -2.45 -6.36
N THR A 442 -6.67 -2.32 -7.07
CA THR A 442 -6.63 -1.57 -8.33
C THR A 442 -7.11 -2.43 -9.51
N PRO A 443 -8.00 -1.93 -10.38
CA PRO A 443 -8.36 -2.63 -11.61
C PRO A 443 -7.17 -2.77 -12.56
N PRO A 444 -7.13 -3.80 -13.42
CA PRO A 444 -6.00 -4.05 -14.32
C PRO A 444 -5.81 -2.86 -15.28
N GLY A 445 -4.57 -2.39 -15.42
CA GLY A 445 -4.24 -1.25 -16.30
C GLY A 445 -4.47 0.15 -15.69
N SER A 446 -5.11 0.25 -14.52
CA SER A 446 -5.32 1.55 -13.84
C SER A 446 -4.07 2.12 -13.16
N GLY A 447 -3.14 1.25 -12.76
CA GLY A 447 -2.01 1.61 -11.90
C GLY A 447 -1.17 2.77 -12.43
N MET A 448 -0.75 2.71 -13.70
CA MET A 448 0.08 3.76 -14.30
C MET A 448 -0.63 5.12 -14.37
N ILE A 449 -1.89 5.14 -14.83
CA ILE A 449 -2.67 6.37 -14.94
C ILE A 449 -2.94 6.96 -13.54
N SER A 450 -3.34 6.13 -12.59
CA SER A 450 -3.59 6.57 -11.20
C SER A 450 -2.33 7.14 -10.55
N SER A 451 -1.16 6.54 -10.77
CA SER A 451 0.12 7.04 -10.27
C SER A 451 0.51 8.37 -10.92
N VAL A 452 0.31 8.53 -12.23
CA VAL A 452 0.60 9.79 -12.93
C VAL A 452 -0.32 10.91 -12.45
N VAL A 453 -1.62 10.65 -12.30
CA VAL A 453 -2.59 11.63 -11.79
C VAL A 453 -2.26 12.00 -10.35
N MET A 454 -1.94 11.02 -9.51
CA MET A 454 -1.61 11.25 -8.10
C MET A 454 -0.28 12.01 -7.94
N LEU A 455 0.80 11.56 -8.57
CA LEU A 455 2.10 12.24 -8.54
C LEU A 455 2.05 13.62 -9.19
N GLY A 456 1.34 13.77 -10.30
CA GLY A 456 1.11 15.05 -10.96
C GLY A 456 0.34 16.02 -10.06
N SER A 457 -0.71 15.54 -9.38
CA SER A 457 -1.48 16.34 -8.42
C SER A 457 -0.64 16.71 -7.19
N MET A 458 0.18 15.79 -6.68
CA MET A 458 1.11 16.07 -5.57
C MET A 458 2.15 17.11 -5.96
N GLY A 459 2.74 16.97 -7.15
CA GLY A 459 3.72 17.92 -7.68
C GLY A 459 3.11 19.32 -7.87
N ALA A 460 1.93 19.42 -8.47
CA ALA A 460 1.21 20.68 -8.63
C ALA A 460 0.83 21.30 -7.28
N THR A 461 0.39 20.49 -6.32
CA THR A 461 0.05 20.93 -4.95
C THR A 461 1.29 21.47 -4.23
N ALA A 462 2.41 20.77 -4.30
CA ALA A 462 3.67 21.22 -3.72
C ALA A 462 4.17 22.52 -4.37
N LEU A 463 4.09 22.61 -5.71
CA LEU A 463 4.49 23.79 -6.47
C LEU A 463 3.66 25.02 -6.09
N LEU A 464 2.33 24.87 -6.02
CA LEU A 464 1.43 25.95 -5.64
C LEU A 464 1.57 26.35 -4.16
N SER A 465 2.00 25.41 -3.31
CA SER A 465 2.26 25.66 -1.89
C SER A 465 3.61 26.32 -1.61
N LEU A 466 4.49 26.48 -2.62
CA LEU A 466 5.85 27.00 -2.46
C LEU A 466 5.94 28.29 -1.65
N PRO A 467 5.08 29.32 -1.82
CA PRO A 467 5.19 30.54 -1.03
C PRO A 467 5.12 30.28 0.49
N SER A 468 4.20 29.42 0.92
CA SER A 468 4.09 29.05 2.34
C SER A 468 5.21 28.10 2.78
N LEU A 469 5.60 27.14 1.92
CA LEU A 469 6.72 26.22 2.19
C LEU A 469 8.04 26.96 2.35
N ILE A 470 8.33 27.96 1.52
CA ILE A 470 9.55 28.78 1.61
C ILE A 470 9.53 29.61 2.90
N LEU A 471 8.44 30.30 3.22
CA LEU A 471 8.35 31.09 4.45
C LEU A 471 8.44 30.20 5.70
N GLY A 472 7.78 29.03 5.69
CA GLY A 472 7.80 28.09 6.81
C GLY A 472 9.17 27.45 7.00
N THR A 473 9.87 27.10 5.92
CA THR A 473 11.25 26.58 6.00
C THR A 473 12.24 27.63 6.49
N ILE A 474 12.14 28.89 6.04
CA ILE A 474 12.95 29.99 6.57
C ILE A 474 12.71 30.17 8.08
N SER A 475 11.45 30.08 8.53
CA SER A 475 11.11 30.14 9.96
C SER A 475 11.72 28.97 10.75
N LEU A 476 11.68 27.75 10.21
CA LEU A 476 12.20 26.55 10.87
C LEU A 476 13.73 26.53 10.99
N VAL A 477 14.44 27.11 10.02
CA VAL A 477 15.91 27.20 10.01
C VAL A 477 16.39 28.42 10.78
N GLY A 478 15.75 29.57 10.58
CA GLY A 478 16.16 30.85 11.15
C GLY A 478 15.55 31.17 12.52
N GLY A 479 14.63 30.36 13.04
CA GLY A 479 14.00 30.55 14.36
C GLY A 479 13.10 31.79 14.46
N SER A 480 12.65 32.36 13.34
CA SER A 480 11.86 33.59 13.33
C SER A 480 10.35 33.31 13.31
N LEU A 481 9.65 33.75 14.35
CA LEU A 481 8.20 33.66 14.47
C LEU A 481 7.48 34.47 13.36
N GLY A 482 8.06 35.60 12.93
CA GLY A 482 7.46 36.47 11.91
C GLY A 482 7.29 35.77 10.56
N PHE A 483 8.29 35.01 10.13
CA PHE A 483 8.19 34.19 8.92
C PHE A 483 7.20 33.02 9.09
N GLY A 484 7.07 32.48 10.30
CA GLY A 484 6.09 31.44 10.59
C GLY A 484 4.65 31.95 10.49
N LEU A 485 4.37 33.14 11.04
CA LEU A 485 3.08 33.81 10.89
C LEU A 485 2.82 34.21 9.44
N GLY A 486 3.86 34.66 8.72
CA GLY A 486 3.79 34.92 7.28
C GLY A 486 3.42 33.68 6.47
N ALA A 487 4.02 32.52 6.79
CA ALA A 487 3.69 31.25 6.16
C ALA A 487 2.23 30.85 6.39
N LEU A 488 1.72 31.06 7.61
CA LEU A 488 0.33 30.81 7.98
C LEU A 488 -0.65 31.74 7.24
N ALA A 489 -0.37 33.04 7.23
CA ALA A 489 -1.19 34.02 6.51
C ALA A 489 -1.21 33.72 5.00
N ALA A 490 -0.04 33.43 4.41
CA ALA A 490 0.06 33.03 3.02
C ALA A 490 -0.75 31.76 2.75
N ALA A 491 -0.68 30.76 3.63
CA ALA A 491 -1.44 29.52 3.47
C ALA A 491 -2.95 29.73 3.47
N VAL A 492 -3.47 30.51 4.42
CA VAL A 492 -4.91 30.78 4.53
C VAL A 492 -5.39 31.57 3.32
N VAL A 493 -4.68 32.62 2.92
CA VAL A 493 -5.11 33.49 1.81
C VAL A 493 -4.90 32.79 0.46
N LEU A 494 -3.68 32.38 0.14
CA LEU A 494 -3.35 31.77 -1.14
C LEU A 494 -4.02 30.40 -1.28
N GLY A 495 -4.01 29.59 -0.23
CA GLY A 495 -4.67 28.28 -0.22
C GLY A 495 -6.18 28.39 -0.44
N ALA A 496 -6.87 29.31 0.25
CA ALA A 496 -8.30 29.51 0.04
C ALA A 496 -8.61 30.02 -1.38
N VAL A 497 -7.82 30.96 -1.90
CA VAL A 497 -7.97 31.45 -3.29
C VAL A 497 -7.78 30.29 -4.28
N LEU A 498 -6.73 29.48 -4.13
CA LEU A 498 -6.47 28.34 -5.00
C LEU A 498 -7.58 27.28 -4.91
N ALA A 499 -8.09 26.99 -3.72
CA ALA A 499 -9.23 26.09 -3.54
C ALA A 499 -10.47 26.61 -4.28
N LEU A 500 -10.80 27.90 -4.12
CA LEU A 500 -11.95 28.54 -4.79
C LEU A 500 -11.79 28.59 -6.31
N VAL A 501 -10.58 28.87 -6.80
CA VAL A 501 -10.27 28.86 -8.24
C VAL A 501 -10.38 27.43 -8.76
N GLY A 502 -9.84 26.44 -8.06
CA GLY A 502 -9.93 25.03 -8.44
C GLY A 502 -11.38 24.52 -8.49
N VAL A 503 -12.22 24.90 -7.53
CA VAL A 503 -13.66 24.59 -7.54
C VAL A 503 -14.37 25.20 -8.76
N ARG A 504 -14.07 26.47 -9.10
CA ARG A 504 -14.69 27.12 -10.26
C ARG A 504 -14.18 26.58 -11.59
N VAL A 505 -12.88 26.38 -11.73
CA VAL A 505 -12.25 25.85 -12.95
C VAL A 505 -12.64 24.39 -13.15
N GLY A 506 -12.50 23.56 -12.13
CA GLY A 506 -12.92 22.16 -12.14
C GLY A 506 -14.42 22.02 -12.42
N GLY A 507 -15.25 22.87 -11.81
CA GLY A 507 -16.68 22.92 -12.08
C GLY A 507 -17.01 23.24 -13.53
N ARG A 508 -16.37 24.25 -14.13
CA ARG A 508 -16.56 24.59 -15.56
C ARG A 508 -16.11 23.48 -16.51
N ILE A 509 -15.02 22.80 -16.18
CA ILE A 509 -14.54 21.66 -16.97
C ILE A 509 -15.57 20.53 -16.92
N LEU A 510 -16.08 20.25 -15.72
CA LEU A 510 -17.07 19.22 -15.47
C LEU A 510 -18.39 19.52 -16.18
N ASP A 511 -18.86 20.77 -16.18
CA ASP A 511 -20.05 21.20 -16.93
C ASP A 511 -19.88 21.01 -18.45
N ARG A 512 -18.69 21.35 -18.98
CA ARG A 512 -18.40 21.24 -20.43
C ARG A 512 -18.23 19.79 -20.89
N ARG A 513 -17.72 18.93 -20.02
CA ARG A 513 -17.37 17.53 -20.34
C ARG A 513 -18.31 16.50 -19.74
N ALA A 514 -19.44 16.91 -19.15
CA ALA A 514 -20.34 16.01 -18.44
C ALA A 514 -20.74 14.75 -19.27
N PRO A 515 -21.09 14.85 -20.57
CA PRO A 515 -21.43 13.67 -21.38
C PRO A 515 -20.22 12.76 -21.66
N GLU A 516 -19.05 13.34 -21.92
CA GLU A 516 -17.80 12.62 -22.16
C GLU A 516 -17.31 11.89 -20.90
N LEU A 517 -17.42 12.55 -19.74
CA LEU A 517 -17.06 11.96 -18.46
C LEU A 517 -17.99 10.81 -18.11
N LEU A 518 -19.30 10.95 -18.38
CA LEU A 518 -20.26 9.88 -18.15
C LEU A 518 -19.97 8.67 -19.05
N SER A 519 -19.69 8.87 -20.34
CA SER A 519 -19.34 7.77 -21.24
C SER A 519 -18.02 7.10 -20.84
N ALA A 520 -17.01 7.88 -20.44
CA ALA A 520 -15.76 7.36 -19.90
C ALA A 520 -15.99 6.51 -18.63
N LEU A 521 -16.80 7.00 -17.68
CA LEU A 521 -17.13 6.27 -16.45
C LEU A 521 -17.87 4.96 -16.72
N VAL A 522 -18.77 4.93 -17.71
CA VAL A 522 -19.51 3.71 -18.11
C VAL A 522 -18.61 2.70 -18.83
N THR A 523 -17.60 3.15 -19.57
CA THR A 523 -16.65 2.24 -20.25
C THR A 523 -15.57 1.69 -19.33
N ILE A 524 -15.25 2.43 -18.27
CA ILE A 524 -14.18 2.12 -17.33
C ILE A 524 -14.68 1.32 -16.11
N GLY A 525 -15.91 1.60 -15.65
CA GLY A 525 -16.56 0.92 -14.53
C GLY A 525 -17.29 -0.34 -14.96
#